data_AF-A0A1V5IEV9-F1
#
_entry.id   AF-A0A1V5IEV9-F1
#
_cell.length_a   1.000
_cell.length_b   1.000
_cell.length_c   1.000
_cell.angle_alpha   90.00
_cell.angle_beta   90.00
_cell.angle_gamma   90.00
#
_symmetry.space_group_name_H-M   'P 1'
#
loop_
_entity.id
_entity.type
_entity.pdbx_description
1 polymer ?
#
loop_
_entity_poly.entity_id
_entity_poly.type
_entity_poly.pdbx_seq_one_letter_code
_entity_poly.pdbx_strand_id
1 'polypeptide(L)' 'MEEVIVKKIIEGPVFQDSIEIGTPGKGGAIKIYGDFGQPDEFEKRIRDAVLLRRMTVDLMEGQ' A
#
# COMPACT_ATOMS: atom_id res chain seq x y z
N MET A 1 -0.85 22.03 30.81
CA MET A 1 -1.30 21.18 29.70
C MET A 1 -0.05 20.84 28.91
N GLU A 2 0.52 19.67 29.15
CA GLU A 2 1.59 19.16 28.30
C GLU A 2 0.98 18.89 26.93
N GLU A 3 1.34 19.70 25.94
CA GLU A 3 1.30 19.26 24.56
C GLU A 3 2.23 18.05 24.50
N VAL A 4 1.65 16.87 24.62
CA VAL A 4 2.25 15.65 24.11
C VAL A 4 2.39 15.90 22.62
N ILE A 5 3.52 16.51 22.25
CA ILE A 5 4.08 16.41 20.92
C ILE A 5 4.21 14.91 20.76
N VAL A 6 3.19 14.32 20.12
CA VAL A 6 3.21 12.99 19.56
C VAL A 6 4.31 13.09 18.52
N LYS A 7 5.54 12.99 19.03
CA LYS A 7 6.77 13.00 18.29
C LYS A 7 6.57 11.81 17.40
N LYS A 8 6.31 12.16 16.15
CA LYS A 8 5.94 11.33 15.03
C LYS A 8 7.00 10.23 14.89
N ILE A 9 6.89 9.19 15.70
CA ILE A 9 7.54 7.90 15.47
C ILE A 9 6.68 7.25 14.40
N ILE A 10 6.74 7.82 13.20
CA ILE A 10 6.25 7.20 11.98
C ILE A 10 7.50 7.18 11.12
N GLU A 11 8.22 6.07 11.16
CA GLU A 11 9.50 5.86 10.45
C GLU A 11 9.30 5.72 8.93
N GLY A 12 8.40 6.50 8.36
CA GLY A 12 8.12 6.53 6.95
C GLY A 12 7.26 7.72 6.56
N PRO A 13 7.23 8.08 5.27
CA PRO A 13 6.29 9.07 4.76
C PRO A 13 4.87 8.70 5.15
N VAL A 14 4.15 9.65 5.74
CA VAL A 14 2.71 9.51 6.00
C VAL A 14 2.02 9.75 4.66
N PHE A 15 1.88 8.69 3.87
CA PHE A 15 1.07 8.72 2.66
C PHE A 15 -0.39 8.98 3.04
N GLN A 16 -0.96 10.03 2.46
CA GLN A 16 -2.34 10.44 2.74
C GLN A 16 -3.31 9.84 1.72
N ASP A 17 -2.82 9.50 0.54
CA ASP A 17 -3.60 8.95 -0.55
C ASP A 17 -3.51 7.42 -0.57
N SER A 18 -4.57 6.79 -1.08
CA SER A 18 -4.58 5.35 -1.30
C SER A 18 -5.43 4.93 -2.49
N ILE A 19 -5.06 3.80 -3.09
CA ILE A 19 -5.85 3.08 -4.08
C ILE A 19 -6.05 1.66 -3.58
N GLU A 20 -7.29 1.16 -3.68
CA GLU A 20 -7.63 -0.24 -3.42
C GLU A 20 -7.95 -0.96 -4.74
N ILE A 21 -7.33 -2.11 -4.96
CA ILE A 21 -7.46 -2.88 -6.19
C ILE A 21 -7.92 -4.30 -5.86
N GLY A 22 -9.05 -4.70 -6.45
CA GLY A 22 -9.65 -6.03 -6.29
C GLY A 22 -10.97 -5.98 -5.54
N THR A 23 -11.42 -7.13 -5.06
CA THR A 23 -12.65 -7.25 -4.27
C THR A 23 -12.38 -8.23 -3.14
N PRO A 24 -12.50 -7.83 -1.86
CA PRO A 24 -12.16 -8.70 -0.73
C PRO A 24 -12.79 -10.10 -0.80
N GLY A 25 -14.03 -10.22 -1.28
CA GLY A 25 -14.75 -11.49 -1.42
C GLY A 25 -14.51 -12.29 -2.71
N LYS A 26 -13.61 -11.86 -3.61
CA LYS A 26 -13.34 -12.52 -4.90
C LYS A 26 -11.84 -12.65 -5.17
N GLY A 27 -11.10 -13.30 -4.26
CA GLY A 27 -9.64 -13.45 -4.36
C GLY A 27 -8.84 -12.27 -3.75
N GLY A 28 -9.46 -11.54 -2.82
CA GLY A 28 -8.82 -10.49 -2.04
C GLY A 28 -8.70 -9.13 -2.73
N ALA A 29 -8.28 -8.14 -1.94
CA ALA A 29 -7.96 -6.80 -2.40
C ALA A 29 -6.60 -6.38 -1.82
N ILE A 30 -5.86 -5.57 -2.57
CA ILE A 30 -4.64 -4.92 -2.08
C ILE A 30 -4.89 -3.42 -1.96
N LYS A 31 -4.42 -2.83 -0.86
CA LYS A 31 -4.49 -1.39 -0.61
C LYS A 31 -3.09 -0.82 -0.63
N ILE A 32 -2.91 0.20 -1.45
CA ILE A 32 -1.61 0.79 -1.77
C ILE A 32 -1.67 2.25 -1.37
N TYR A 33 -0.79 2.67 -0.48
CA TYR A 33 -0.69 4.05 -0.02
C TYR A 33 0.42 4.79 -0.78
N GLY A 34 0.17 6.05 -1.11
CA GLY A 34 1.09 6.90 -1.86
C GLY A 34 0.77 8.40 -1.74
N ASP A 35 1.29 9.17 -2.69
CA ASP A 35 1.09 10.61 -2.81
C ASP A 35 0.68 10.91 -4.25
N PHE A 36 -0.54 11.39 -4.47
CA PHE A 36 -1.04 11.75 -5.81
C PHE A 36 -0.31 12.96 -6.41
N GLY A 37 0.39 13.76 -5.60
CA GLY A 37 1.29 14.83 -6.07
C GLY A 37 2.57 14.30 -6.73
N GLN A 38 2.88 13.01 -6.57
CA GLN A 38 4.06 12.34 -7.13
C GLN A 38 3.65 11.09 -7.93
N PRO A 39 2.93 11.28 -9.05
CA PRO A 39 2.30 10.17 -9.78
C PRO A 39 3.30 9.13 -10.27
N ASP A 40 4.50 9.53 -10.70
CA ASP A 40 5.54 8.59 -11.17
C ASP A 40 6.06 7.68 -10.04
N GLU A 41 6.18 8.20 -8.81
CA GLU A 41 6.57 7.39 -7.65
C GLU A 41 5.43 6.47 -7.20
N PHE A 42 4.20 6.98 -7.23
CA PHE A 42 3.03 6.18 -6.89
C PHE A 42 2.81 5.06 -7.93
N GLU A 43 3.04 5.32 -9.21
CA GLU A 43 2.98 4.30 -10.26
C GLU A 43 3.95 3.14 -9.98
N LYS A 44 5.20 3.44 -9.61
CA LYS A 44 6.19 2.40 -9.24
C LYS A 44 5.69 1.53 -8.08
N ARG A 45 5.16 2.16 -7.03
CA ARG A 45 4.56 1.46 -5.87
C ARG A 45 3.41 0.55 -6.28
N ILE A 46 2.56 1.02 -7.20
CA ILE A 46 1.44 0.22 -7.71
C ILE A 46 1.95 -1.00 -8.46
N ARG A 47 2.95 -0.83 -9.34
CA ARG A 47 3.55 -1.94 -10.09
C ARG A 47 4.18 -2.99 -9.16
N ASP A 48 4.92 -2.55 -8.15
CA ASP A 48 5.54 -3.44 -7.16
C ASP A 48 4.47 -4.21 -6.37
N ALA A 49 3.42 -3.52 -5.90
CA ALA A 49 2.33 -4.14 -5.14
C ALA A 49 1.57 -5.20 -5.97
N VAL A 50 1.33 -4.93 -7.26
CA VAL A 50 0.69 -5.88 -8.18
C VAL A 50 1.58 -7.11 -8.41
N LEU A 51 2.90 -6.92 -8.58
CA LEU A 51 3.85 -8.03 -8.74
C LEU A 51 3.88 -8.92 -7.49
N LEU A 52 3.98 -8.30 -6.30
CA LEU A 52 3.96 -9.03 -5.03
C LEU A 52 2.65 -9.79 -4.84
N ARG A 53 1.50 -9.18 -5.16
CA ARG A 53 0.20 -9.87 -5.10
C ARG A 53 0.19 -11.11 -5.96
N ARG A 54 0.68 -11.03 -7.21
CA ARG A 54 0.73 -12.17 -8.11
C ARG A 54 1.58 -13.30 -7.54
N MET A 55 2.79 -12.98 -7.09
CA MET A 55 3.67 -13.94 -6.43
C MET A 55 2.99 -14.59 -5.20
N THR A 56 2.27 -13.83 -4.38
CA THR A 56 1.54 -14.38 -3.24
C THR A 56 0.41 -15.32 -3.66
N VAL A 57 -0.32 -15.01 -4.73
CA VAL A 57 -1.33 -15.92 -5.30
C VAL A 57 -0.67 -17.22 -5.75
N ASP A 58 0.42 -17.14 -6.52
CA ASP A 58 1.15 -18.31 -7.00
C ASP A 58 1.65 -19.20 -5.83
N LEU A 59 2.09 -18.59 -4.72
CA LEU A 59 2.50 -19.30 -3.50
C LEU A 59 1.33 -19.98 -2.77
N MET A 60 0.16 -19.35 -2.77
CA MET A 60 -1.02 -19.85 -2.05
C MET A 60 -1.79 -20.91 -2.83
N GLU A 61 -1.83 -20.79 -4.16
CA GLU A 61 -2.44 -21.79 -5.05
C GLU A 61 -1.54 -23.01 -5.25
N GLY A 62 -0.27 -22.92 -4.82
CA GLY A 62 0.65 -24.03 -4.62
C GLY A 62 0.72 -24.96 -5.82
N GLN A 63 1.51 -24.59 -6.85
CA GLN A 63 1.86 -25.38 -8.05
C GLN A 63 0.95 -26.57 -8.40
#